data_AF-A0A7S2MT92-F1
#
_entry.id   AF-A0A7S2MT92-F1
#
_cell.length_a   1.000
_cell.length_b   1.000
_cell.length_c   1.000
_cell.angle_alpha   90.00
_cell.angle_beta   90.00
_cell.angle_gamma   90.00
#
_symmetry.space_group_name_H-M   'P 1'
#
loop_
_entity.id
_entity.type
_entity.pdbx_description
1 polymer ?
#
loop_
_entity_poly.entity_id
_entity_poly.type
_entity_poly.pdbx_seq_one_letter_code
_entity_poly.pdbx_strand_id
1 'polypeptide(L)'
;MINIPKGAMRDKRLSVRVDAVCGSQTVKPESVLCIPFRSTDGTRPLGVCSVFNKRSANGGIAPFDELDEVALRPLLRSAALAVETWHARRQLYEESKDTNVPASTDA
;
A
#
# COMPACT_ATOMS: atom_id res chain seq x y z
N MET A 1 8.61 -4.65 -8.83
CA MET A 1 7.53 -3.81 -9.39
C MET A 1 6.87 -4.56 -10.53
N ILE A 2 5.57 -4.38 -10.73
CA ILE A 2 4.84 -4.99 -11.85
C ILE A 2 4.05 -3.88 -12.55
N ASN A 3 4.29 -3.68 -13.84
CA ASN A 3 3.49 -2.80 -14.69
C ASN A 3 2.85 -3.65 -15.80
N ILE A 4 1.53 -3.63 -15.88
CA ILE A 4 0.74 -4.30 -16.91
C ILE A 4 -0.03 -3.22 -17.66
N PRO A 5 0.46 -2.78 -18.83
CA PRO A 5 -0.10 -1.63 -19.54
C PRO A 5 -1.46 -1.92 -20.19
N LYS A 6 -1.76 -3.19 -20.50
CA LYS A 6 -3.03 -3.63 -21.09
C LYS A 6 -3.32 -5.09 -20.77
N GLY A 7 -4.61 -5.44 -20.68
CA GLY A 7 -5.06 -6.82 -20.55
C GLY A 7 -4.79 -7.42 -19.18
N ALA A 8 -4.76 -6.60 -18.12
CA ALA A 8 -4.52 -7.05 -16.76
C ALA A 8 -5.53 -8.12 -16.29
N MET A 9 -6.77 -8.11 -16.77
CA MET A 9 -7.75 -9.19 -16.56
C MET A 9 -7.26 -10.59 -16.99
N ARG A 10 -6.39 -10.67 -18.01
CA ARG A 10 -5.85 -11.95 -18.53
C ARG A 10 -4.50 -12.29 -17.91
N ASP A 11 -3.94 -11.42 -17.08
CA ASP A 11 -2.68 -11.68 -16.41
C ASP A 11 -2.88 -12.69 -15.28
N LYS A 12 -2.26 -13.86 -15.39
CA LYS A 12 -2.36 -14.96 -14.41
C LYS A 12 -1.89 -14.57 -13.02
N ARG A 13 -1.08 -13.50 -12.88
CA ARG A 13 -0.62 -12.98 -11.58
C ARG A 13 -1.72 -12.20 -10.84
N LEU A 14 -2.80 -11.80 -11.53
CA LEU A 14 -3.87 -10.96 -11.00
C LEU A 14 -5.23 -11.67 -10.82
N SER A 15 -5.39 -12.87 -11.40
CA SER A 15 -6.68 -13.51 -11.70
C SER A 15 -7.58 -13.90 -10.53
N VAL A 16 -7.16 -13.73 -9.28
CA VAL A 16 -7.93 -14.16 -8.09
C VAL A 16 -8.28 -13.01 -7.14
N ARG A 17 -7.65 -11.83 -7.27
CA ARG A 17 -7.63 -10.85 -6.17
C ARG A 17 -8.32 -9.51 -6.44
N VAL A 18 -8.57 -9.15 -7.70
CA VAL A 18 -9.03 -7.78 -8.00
C VAL A 18 -10.52 -7.59 -7.67
N ASP A 19 -11.35 -8.61 -7.92
CA ASP A 19 -12.80 -8.52 -7.65
C ASP A 19 -13.15 -8.51 -6.14
N ALA A 20 -12.31 -9.13 -5.31
CA ALA A 20 -12.56 -9.26 -3.87
C ALA A 20 -12.17 -8.01 -3.05
N VAL A 21 -11.23 -7.19 -3.54
CA VAL A 21 -10.66 -6.06 -2.79
C VAL A 21 -11.45 -4.76 -3.04
N CYS A 22 -12.16 -4.64 -4.15
CA CYS A 22 -12.77 -3.37 -4.58
C CYS A 22 -14.20 -3.11 -4.10
N GLY A 23 -14.78 -3.97 -3.26
CA GLY A 23 -16.05 -3.70 -2.55
C GLY A 23 -17.22 -3.26 -3.44
N SER A 24 -18.11 -4.18 -3.81
CA SER A 24 -19.39 -3.91 -4.50
C SER A 24 -19.34 -3.34 -5.93
N GLN A 25 -18.24 -2.77 -6.40
CA GLN A 25 -18.06 -2.43 -7.82
C GLN A 25 -16.99 -3.31 -8.43
N THR A 26 -17.37 -4.13 -9.41
CA THR A 26 -16.45 -4.96 -10.20
C THR A 26 -15.52 -4.05 -10.99
N VAL A 27 -14.37 -3.67 -10.41
CA VAL A 27 -13.32 -2.97 -11.14
C VAL A 27 -12.75 -3.97 -12.13
N LYS A 28 -12.95 -3.72 -13.44
CA LYS A 28 -12.30 -4.48 -14.52
C LYS A 28 -10.90 -3.88 -14.76
N PRO A 29 -9.81 -4.46 -14.24
CA PRO A 29 -8.46 -3.98 -14.48
C PRO A 29 -8.05 -4.19 -15.95
N GLU A 30 -7.95 -3.12 -16.69
CA GLU A 30 -7.34 -3.13 -18.03
C GLU A 30 -5.85 -2.79 -17.97
N SER A 31 -5.46 -1.83 -17.12
CA SER A 31 -4.07 -1.50 -16.82
C SER A 31 -3.80 -1.48 -15.30
N VAL A 32 -2.62 -1.91 -14.89
CA VAL A 32 -2.22 -2.01 -13.46
C VAL A 32 -0.76 -1.65 -13.27
N LEU A 33 -0.48 -0.85 -12.23
CA LEU A 33 0.88 -0.61 -11.75
C LEU A 33 0.95 -0.96 -10.25
N CYS A 34 1.81 -1.92 -9.92
CA CYS A 34 2.08 -2.37 -8.56
C CYS A 34 3.51 -2.00 -8.15
N ILE A 35 3.61 -1.12 -7.16
CA ILE A 35 4.88 -0.65 -6.61
C ILE A 35 5.00 -1.12 -5.15
N PRO A 36 6.00 -1.95 -4.82
CA PRO A 36 6.30 -2.25 -3.42
C PRO A 36 6.82 -0.97 -2.75
N PHE A 37 6.39 -0.73 -1.51
CA PHE A 37 6.97 0.33 -0.69
C PHE A 37 7.61 -0.27 0.56
N ARG A 38 8.69 0.38 0.98
CA ARG A 38 9.60 -0.09 2.02
C ARG A 38 9.66 0.93 3.14
N SER A 39 10.24 0.53 4.26
CA SER A 39 10.63 1.39 5.37
C SER A 39 11.40 2.62 4.89
N THR A 40 11.44 3.66 5.71
CA THR A 40 12.12 4.91 5.35
C THR A 40 13.62 4.71 5.08
N ASP A 41 14.26 3.71 5.70
CA ASP A 41 15.63 3.25 5.44
C ASP A 41 15.78 2.34 4.19
N GLY A 42 14.67 1.95 3.56
CA GLY A 42 14.62 1.09 2.39
C GLY A 42 14.91 -0.39 2.63
N THR A 43 15.10 -0.85 3.88
CA THR A 43 15.54 -2.22 4.16
C THR A 43 14.37 -3.21 4.17
N ARG A 44 13.25 -2.84 4.81
CA ARG A 44 12.13 -3.72 5.11
C ARG A 44 10.93 -3.43 4.20
N PRO A 45 10.31 -4.43 3.55
CA PRO A 45 9.06 -4.22 2.83
C PRO A 45 7.92 -3.93 3.83
N LEU A 46 7.17 -2.85 3.57
CA LEU A 46 5.99 -2.48 4.37
C LEU A 46 4.70 -2.90 3.68
N GLY A 47 4.69 -2.95 2.35
CA GLY A 47 3.53 -3.38 1.59
C GLY A 47 3.67 -3.15 0.09
N VAL A 48 2.54 -3.24 -0.61
CA VAL A 48 2.43 -3.00 -2.05
C VAL A 48 1.31 -2.01 -2.29
N CYS A 49 1.59 -0.96 -3.06
CA CYS A 49 0.57 -0.08 -3.61
C CYS A 49 0.26 -0.56 -5.02
N SER A 50 -1.03 -0.78 -5.29
CA SER A 50 -1.53 -1.15 -6.60
C SER A 50 -2.50 -0.08 -7.07
N VAL A 51 -2.23 0.50 -8.24
CA VAL A 51 -3.12 1.43 -8.92
C VAL A 51 -3.62 0.81 -10.22
N PHE A 52 -4.85 1.14 -10.58
CA PHE A 52 -5.59 0.51 -11.68
C PHE A 52 -6.10 1.60 -12.63
N ASN A 53 -6.12 1.30 -13.93
CA ASN A 53 -6.82 2.07 -14.95
C ASN A 53 -6.52 3.58 -14.93
N LYS A 54 -5.26 3.98 -15.15
CA LYS A 54 -4.88 5.39 -15.33
C LYS A 54 -5.82 6.07 -16.32
N ARG A 55 -6.38 7.22 -15.96
CA ARG A 55 -7.24 8.00 -16.84
C ARG A 55 -6.41 9.03 -17.60
N SER A 56 -6.52 9.05 -18.92
CA SER A 56 -5.98 10.12 -19.76
C SER A 56 -6.88 11.35 -19.73
N ALA A 57 -6.36 12.48 -20.19
CA ALA A 57 -7.09 13.75 -20.26
C ALA A 57 -8.40 13.68 -21.09
N ASN A 58 -8.47 12.74 -22.05
CA ASN A 58 -9.67 12.48 -22.86
C ASN A 58 -10.65 11.47 -22.22
N GLY A 59 -10.44 11.06 -20.96
CA GLY A 59 -11.31 10.14 -20.21
C GLY A 59 -11.08 8.64 -20.48
N GLY A 60 -10.24 8.30 -21.46
CA GLY A 60 -9.83 6.93 -21.76
C GLY A 60 -8.93 6.30 -20.70
N ILE A 61 -8.74 4.98 -20.79
CA ILE A 61 -7.72 4.28 -20.01
C ILE A 61 -6.39 4.39 -20.74
N ALA A 62 -5.35 4.83 -20.03
CA ALA A 62 -3.98 4.93 -20.51
C ALA A 62 -3.09 3.87 -19.83
N PRO A 63 -2.00 3.45 -20.49
CA PRO A 63 -0.97 2.67 -19.84
C PRO A 63 -0.23 3.51 -18.80
N PHE A 64 0.28 2.84 -17.77
CA PHE A 64 1.21 3.47 -16.83
C PHE A 64 2.60 3.56 -17.45
N ASP A 65 3.29 4.67 -17.20
CA ASP A 65 4.64 4.98 -17.67
C ASP A 65 5.60 5.25 -16.50
N GLU A 66 6.87 5.52 -16.81
CA GLU A 66 7.90 5.79 -15.81
C GLU A 66 7.61 7.05 -14.99
N LEU A 67 6.88 8.03 -15.55
CA LEU A 67 6.52 9.24 -14.82
C LEU A 67 5.49 8.93 -13.74
N ASP A 68 4.56 8.01 -13.98
CA ASP A 68 3.62 7.55 -12.96
C ASP A 68 4.36 6.87 -11.78
N GLU A 69 5.38 6.08 -12.09
CA GLU A 69 6.21 5.45 -11.06
C GLU A 69 6.95 6.49 -10.22
N VAL A 70 7.56 7.48 -10.87
CA VAL A 70 8.25 8.57 -10.19
C VAL A 70 7.28 9.40 -9.35
N ALA A 71 6.08 9.68 -9.86
CA ALA A 71 5.06 10.44 -9.17
C ALA A 71 4.51 9.72 -7.92
N LEU A 72 4.42 8.38 -7.96
CA LEU A 72 3.95 7.59 -6.83
C LEU A 72 5.00 7.44 -5.72
N ARG A 73 6.31 7.51 -6.04
CA ARG A 73 7.37 7.29 -5.04
C ARG A 73 7.30 8.21 -3.81
N PRO A 74 7.10 9.54 -3.93
CA PRO A 74 6.94 10.42 -2.77
C PRO A 74 5.74 10.04 -1.90
N LEU A 75 4.61 9.70 -2.53
CA LEU A 75 3.41 9.26 -1.81
C LEU A 75 3.69 7.98 -1.00
N LEU A 76 4.41 7.03 -1.61
CA LEU A 76 4.78 5.77 -0.95
C LEU A 76 5.80 5.96 0.17
N ARG A 77 6.70 6.93 0.06
CA ARG A 77 7.59 7.31 1.19
C ARG A 77 6.80 7.93 2.34
N SER A 78 5.83 8.79 2.05
CA SER A 78 4.95 9.35 3.08
C SER A 78 4.12 8.25 3.77
N ALA A 79 3.61 7.28 3.00
CA ALA A 79 2.93 6.12 3.54
C ALA A 79 3.85 5.26 4.43
N ALA A 80 5.11 5.06 4.03
CA ALA A 80 6.10 4.36 4.84
C ALA A 80 6.31 5.02 6.20
N LEU A 81 6.52 6.34 6.22
CA LEU A 81 6.68 7.11 7.45
C LEU A 81 5.45 6.99 8.35
N ALA A 82 4.24 7.06 7.79
CA ALA A 82 3.01 6.93 8.55
C ALA A 82 2.89 5.55 9.23
N VAL A 83 3.20 4.48 8.50
CA VAL A 83 3.20 3.10 9.03
C VAL A 83 4.23 2.95 10.13
N GLU A 84 5.46 3.45 9.94
CA GLU A 84 6.51 3.36 10.95
C GLU A 84 6.19 4.16 12.22
N THR A 85 5.67 5.38 12.06
CA THR A 85 5.22 6.21 13.17
C THR A 85 4.11 5.52 13.96
N TRP A 86 3.17 4.88 13.27
CA TRP A 86 2.11 4.11 13.92
C TRP A 86 2.67 2.92 14.72
N HIS A 87 3.61 2.18 14.16
CA HIS A 87 4.26 1.07 14.88
C HIS A 87 5.01 1.55 16.13
N ALA A 88 5.81 2.62 16.01
CA ALA A 88 6.55 3.18 17.14
C ALA A 88 5.59 3.66 18.25
N ARG A 89 4.52 4.37 17.89
CA ARG A 89 3.53 4.86 18.86
C ARG A 89 2.77 3.71 19.55
N ARG A 90 2.48 2.63 18.83
CA ARG A 90 1.84 1.44 19.38
C ARG A 90 2.73 0.72 20.39
N GLN A 91 4.02 0.62 20.13
CA GLN A 91 4.99 0.02 21.05
C GLN A 91 5.07 0.81 22.36
N LEU A 92 5.25 2.14 22.26
CA LEU A 92 5.26 3.02 23.43
C LEU A 92 3.97 2.93 24.25
N TYR A 93 2.82 2.81 23.58
CA TYR A 93 1.54 2.64 24.27
C TYR A 93 1.47 1.32 25.04
N GLU A 94 1.97 0.23 24.48
CA GLU A 94 1.94 -1.07 25.15
C GLU A 94 2.92 -1.11 26.34
N GLU A 95 4.14 -0.58 26.17
CA GLU A 95 5.14 -0.46 27.25
C GLU A 95 4.62 0.38 28.43
N SER A 96 3.83 1.43 28.14
CA SER A 96 3.21 2.28 29.18
C SER A 96 2.13 1.57 30.00
N LYS A 97 1.51 0.50 29.48
CA LYS A 97 0.54 -0.30 30.25
C LYS A 97 1.25 -1.21 31.24
N ASP A 98 2.37 -1.82 30.82
CA ASP A 98 3.13 -2.75 31.64
C ASP A 98 3.80 -2.07 32.85
N THR A 99 4.13 -0.77 32.72
CA THR A 99 4.68 0.03 33.82
C THR A 99 3.64 0.54 34.81
N ASN A 100 2.34 0.42 34.53
CA ASN A 100 1.26 0.96 35.35
C ASN A 100 0.53 -0.10 36.20
N VAL A 101 1.16 -1.25 36.44
CA VAL A 101 0.69 -2.23 37.44
C VAL A 101 0.93 -1.63 38.83
N PRO A 102 -0.11 -1.37 39.64
CA PRO A 102 0.09 -0.86 40.99
C PRO A 102 0.88 -1.89 41.80
N ALA A 103 1.96 -1.45 42.44
CA ALA A 103 2.66 -2.23 43.44
C ALA A 103 1.61 -2.76 44.44
N SER A 104 1.61 -4.08 44.66
CA SER A 104 0.70 -4.73 45.60
C SER A 104 0.74 -3.98 46.93
N THR A 105 -0.43 -3.50 47.35
CA THR A 105 -0.62 -2.99 48.71
C THR A 105 -0.63 -4.20 49.64
N ASP A 106 0.55 -4.68 50.00
CA ASP A 106 0.70 -5.58 51.14
C ASP A 106 0.74 -4.74 52.41
N ALA A 107 -0.40 -4.68 53.11
CA ALA A 107 -0.54 -4.19 54.47
C ALA A 107 -1.60 -5.01 55.21
#